data_AF-A0A9W9YS33-F1
#
_entry.id   AF-A0A9W9YS33-F1
#
_cell.length_a   1.000
_cell.length_b   1.000
_cell.length_c   1.000
_cell.angle_alpha   90.00
_cell.angle_beta   90.00
_cell.angle_gamma   90.00
#
_symmetry.space_group_name_H-M   'P 1'
#
loop_
_entity.id
_entity.type
_entity.pdbx_description
1 polymer ?
#
loop_
_entity_poly.entity_id
_entity_poly.type
_entity_poly.pdbx_seq_one_letter_code
_entity_poly.pdbx_strand_id
1 'polypeptide(L)'
;MAPKHNNMIHNNHFHKQWQNYVRTWFDQPGRKKRRRLARNKRAVQVAPRPVAGALRPIVRCPTFKYNTKIRAGRGFTLEELKAAGISRKVAPTIGIAVDHRRKTGQQNPFRLMFKD
;
A
#
# COMPACT_ATOMS: atom_id res chain seq x y z
N MET A 1 -15.74 38.31 18.28
CA MET A 1 -16.89 38.87 17.54
C MET A 1 -18.13 38.14 18.00
N ALA A 2 -19.13 38.87 18.49
CA ALA A 2 -20.42 38.26 18.81
C ALA A 2 -21.09 37.81 17.50
N PRO A 3 -21.72 36.62 17.44
CA PRO A 3 -22.42 36.18 16.25
C PRO A 3 -23.58 37.15 15.95
N LYS A 4 -23.56 37.71 14.74
CA LYS A 4 -24.69 38.47 14.20
C LYS A 4 -25.69 37.41 13.70
N HIS A 5 -26.79 37.19 14.42
CA HIS A 5 -27.85 36.18 14.19
C HIS A 5 -27.59 34.76 14.71
N ASN A 6 -28.61 33.90 14.61
CA ASN A 6 -28.63 32.49 15.02
C ASN A 6 -27.84 31.59 14.05
N ASN A 7 -26.52 31.79 14.02
CA ASN A 7 -25.61 30.97 13.23
C ASN A 7 -25.02 29.84 14.08
N MET A 8 -24.61 28.75 13.43
CA MET A 8 -23.86 27.68 14.07
C MET A 8 -22.59 28.23 14.75
N ILE A 9 -22.36 27.84 16.00
CA ILE A 9 -21.15 28.21 16.73
C ILE A 9 -19.95 27.54 16.04
N HIS A 10 -19.03 28.35 15.55
CA HIS A 10 -17.80 27.84 14.94
C HIS A 10 -16.89 27.16 15.97
N ASN A 11 -16.36 25.99 15.63
CA ASN A 11 -15.27 25.35 16.39
C ASN A 11 -13.97 25.43 15.58
N ASN A 12 -13.43 26.65 15.49
CA ASN A 12 -12.26 26.95 14.67
C ASN A 12 -10.97 26.52 15.37
N HIS A 13 -10.26 25.54 14.81
CA HIS A 13 -9.03 24.99 15.41
C HIS A 13 -7.78 25.84 15.11
N PHE A 14 -7.90 27.17 15.25
CA PHE A 14 -6.83 28.15 14.99
C PHE A 14 -6.32 28.81 16.28
N HIS A 15 -6.26 28.06 17.38
CA HIS A 15 -5.89 28.58 18.71
C HIS A 15 -4.38 28.78 18.94
N LYS A 16 -3.55 28.40 17.97
CA LYS A 16 -2.07 28.52 18.00
C LYS A 16 -1.60 29.45 16.89
N GLN A 17 -0.31 29.77 16.86
CA GLN A 17 0.36 30.55 15.80
C GLN A 17 0.42 29.76 14.47
N TRP A 18 -0.74 29.44 13.90
CA TRP A 18 -0.89 28.60 12.71
C TRP A 18 -0.26 29.21 11.46
N GLN A 19 -0.16 30.54 11.39
CA GLN A 19 0.45 31.26 10.28
C GLN A 19 1.92 30.85 10.06
N ASN A 20 2.64 30.49 11.13
CA ASN A 20 4.03 30.02 11.05
C ASN A 20 4.15 28.59 10.48
N TYR A 21 3.05 27.83 10.43
CA TYR A 21 3.02 26.42 10.05
C TYR A 21 2.17 26.16 8.81
N VAL A 22 2.07 27.17 7.92
CA VAL A 22 1.33 27.06 6.67
C VAL A 22 2.14 26.22 5.67
N ARG A 23 1.64 25.03 5.35
CA ARG A 23 2.17 24.20 4.28
C ARG A 23 1.57 24.62 2.94
N THR A 24 2.39 25.20 2.07
CA THR A 24 2.01 25.49 0.68
C THR A 24 2.28 24.28 -0.23
N TRP A 25 1.67 24.29 -1.42
CA TRP A 25 1.76 23.20 -2.42
C TRP A 25 2.32 23.67 -3.77
N PHE A 26 3.03 24.80 -3.80
CA PHE A 26 3.67 25.32 -5.02
C PHE A 26 4.72 24.37 -5.61
N ASP A 27 5.32 23.51 -4.78
CA ASP A 27 6.31 22.51 -5.20
C ASP A 27 5.70 21.24 -5.82
N GLN A 28 4.37 21.10 -5.82
CA GLN A 28 3.66 19.91 -6.31
C GLN A 28 4.05 19.50 -7.75
N PRO A 29 4.08 20.40 -8.76
CA PRO A 29 4.52 20.05 -10.12
C PRO A 29 5.99 19.64 -10.17
N GLY A 30 6.86 20.34 -9.43
CA GLY A 30 8.28 19.99 -9.32
C GLY A 30 8.49 18.60 -8.70
N ARG A 31 7.72 18.27 -7.66
CA ARG A 31 7.73 16.96 -7.01
C ARG A 31 7.22 15.85 -7.94
N LYS A 32 6.22 16.14 -8.78
CA LYS A 32 5.72 15.21 -9.83
C LYS A 32 6.82 14.90 -10.85
N LYS A 33 7.51 15.91 -11.38
CA LYS A 33 8.65 15.74 -12.31
C LYS A 33 9.77 14.93 -11.66
N ARG A 34 10.17 15.28 -10.43
CA ARG A 34 11.20 14.56 -9.66
C ARG A 34 10.87 13.07 -9.48
N ARG A 35 9.64 12.74 -9.08
CA ARG A 35 9.18 11.33 -8.95
C ARG A 35 9.16 10.59 -10.29
N ARG A 36 8.91 11.27 -11.41
CA ARG A 36 8.97 10.66 -12.75
C ARG A 36 10.41 10.33 -13.14
N LEU A 37 11.33 11.30 -13.00
CA LEU A 37 12.74 11.09 -13.30
C LEU A 37 13.37 9.99 -12.44
N ALA A 38 13.05 9.95 -11.14
CA ALA A 38 13.51 8.89 -10.24
C ALA A 38 13.01 7.49 -10.67
N ARG A 39 11.76 7.38 -11.13
CA ARG A 39 11.22 6.13 -11.68
C ARG A 39 11.94 5.71 -12.96
N ASN A 40 12.22 6.65 -13.87
CA ASN A 40 12.97 6.35 -15.09
C ASN A 40 14.41 5.91 -14.77
N LYS A 41 15.10 6.61 -13.86
CA LYS A 41 16.44 6.23 -13.41
C LYS A 41 16.46 4.82 -12.82
N ARG A 42 15.48 4.49 -11.97
CA ARG A 42 15.33 3.14 -11.41
C ARG A 42 15.05 2.09 -12.49
N ALA A 43 14.26 2.43 -13.52
CA ALA A 43 13.94 1.52 -14.61
C ALA A 43 15.20 1.10 -15.38
N VAL A 44 16.04 2.07 -15.73
CA VAL A 44 17.32 1.81 -16.41
C VAL A 44 18.26 0.97 -15.55
N GLN A 45 18.33 1.24 -14.24
CA GLN A 45 19.20 0.50 -13.31
C GLN A 45 18.80 -0.96 -13.10
N VAL A 46 17.50 -1.26 -13.17
CA VAL A 46 16.96 -2.59 -12.82
C VAL A 46 16.68 -3.46 -14.05
N ALA A 47 16.82 -2.91 -15.26
CA ALA A 47 16.64 -3.64 -16.52
C ALA A 47 17.49 -4.93 -16.53
N PRO A 48 16.92 -6.10 -16.89
CA PRO A 48 15.63 -6.32 -17.57
C PRO A 48 14.41 -6.49 -16.64
N ARG A 49 14.59 -6.40 -15.32
CA ARG A 49 13.51 -6.68 -14.36
C ARG A 49 12.45 -5.55 -14.34
N PRO A 50 11.18 -5.87 -14.02
CA PRO A 50 10.12 -4.88 -13.97
C PRO A 50 10.30 -3.87 -12.82
N VAL A 51 10.00 -2.60 -13.09
CA VAL A 51 10.19 -1.47 -12.17
C VAL A 51 9.23 -1.50 -10.98
N ALA A 52 8.05 -2.12 -11.16
CA ALA A 52 7.00 -2.24 -10.15
C ALA A 52 7.46 -3.02 -8.90
N GLY A 53 8.57 -3.75 -9.00
CA GLY A 53 9.17 -4.51 -7.91
C GLY A 53 8.67 -5.95 -7.86
N ALA A 54 8.79 -6.56 -6.68
CA ALA A 54 8.43 -7.96 -6.48
C ALA A 54 6.92 -8.21 -6.55
N LEU A 55 6.54 -9.40 -7.00
CA LEU A 55 5.17 -9.90 -7.02
C LEU A 55 4.57 -9.89 -5.61
N ARG A 56 3.31 -9.45 -5.50
CA ARG A 56 2.57 -9.32 -4.23
C ARG A 56 1.30 -10.16 -4.29
N PRO A 57 0.86 -10.77 -3.17
CA PRO A 57 -0.34 -11.60 -3.17
C PRO A 57 -1.60 -10.75 -3.20
N ILE A 58 -2.69 -11.38 -3.62
CA ILE A 58 -4.05 -10.86 -3.50
C ILE A 58 -4.55 -11.08 -2.07
N VAL A 59 -4.99 -10.00 -1.40
CA VAL A 59 -5.45 -10.04 0.00
C VAL A 59 -6.75 -9.24 0.16
N ARG A 60 -7.69 -9.77 0.95
CA ARG A 60 -8.92 -9.06 1.34
C ARG A 60 -8.66 -8.02 2.43
N CYS A 61 -9.40 -6.91 2.42
CA CYS A 61 -9.33 -5.93 3.51
C CYS A 61 -9.96 -6.47 4.81
N PRO A 62 -9.50 -6.03 6.00
CA PRO A 62 -9.81 -6.70 7.26
C PRO A 62 -11.19 -6.38 7.86
N THR A 63 -11.76 -5.21 7.59
CA THR A 63 -13.00 -4.76 8.25
C THR A 63 -14.24 -5.23 7.51
N PHE A 64 -15.37 -5.40 8.22
CA PHE A 64 -16.65 -5.81 7.64
C PHE A 64 -17.05 -4.95 6.43
N LYS A 65 -16.89 -3.62 6.55
CA LYS A 65 -17.19 -2.66 5.47
C LYS A 65 -16.40 -2.90 4.18
N TYR A 66 -15.18 -3.43 4.26
CA TYR A 66 -14.27 -3.54 3.11
C TYR A 66 -13.84 -4.97 2.77
N ASN A 67 -14.33 -5.99 3.47
CA ASN A 67 -13.95 -7.40 3.25
C ASN A 67 -14.29 -7.93 1.84
N THR A 68 -15.20 -7.25 1.13
CA THR A 68 -15.54 -7.52 -0.28
C THR A 68 -14.45 -7.02 -1.23
N LYS A 69 -13.63 -6.05 -0.82
CA LYS A 69 -12.57 -5.45 -1.63
C LYS A 69 -11.26 -6.24 -1.53
N ILE A 70 -10.61 -6.36 -2.68
CA ILE A 70 -9.31 -6.99 -2.85
C ILE A 70 -8.23 -5.91 -3.01
N ARG A 71 -7.02 -6.18 -2.51
CA ARG A 71 -5.83 -5.33 -2.70
C ARG A 71 -4.55 -6.16 -2.79
N ALA A 72 -3.47 -5.53 -3.24
CA ALA A 72 -2.13 -6.10 -3.12
C ALA A 72 -1.68 -6.14 -1.64
N GLY A 73 -1.28 -7.32 -1.18
CA GLY A 73 -0.78 -7.58 0.17
C GLY A 73 0.69 -7.16 0.36
N ARG A 74 1.30 -7.60 1.47
CA ARG A 74 2.73 -7.37 1.73
C ARG A 74 3.63 -8.37 1.00
N GLY A 75 3.30 -9.65 1.11
CA GLY A 75 4.05 -10.77 0.57
C GLY A 75 3.32 -12.10 0.81
N PHE A 76 3.73 -13.14 0.08
CA PHE A 76 3.17 -14.49 0.15
C PHE A 76 3.48 -15.15 1.50
N THR A 77 2.57 -16.02 1.95
CA THR A 77 2.80 -16.83 3.16
C THR A 77 3.78 -17.96 2.86
N LEU A 78 4.35 -18.55 3.92
CA LEU A 78 5.21 -19.72 3.77
C LEU A 78 4.43 -20.94 3.23
N GLU A 79 3.14 -21.05 3.56
CA GLU A 79 2.25 -22.10 3.08
C GLU A 79 2.01 -21.98 1.57
N GLU A 80 1.71 -20.77 1.09
CA GLU A 80 1.50 -20.50 -0.34
C GLU A 80 2.78 -20.78 -1.15
N LEU A 81 3.95 -20.38 -0.63
CA LEU A 81 5.23 -20.67 -1.29
C LEU A 81 5.53 -22.17 -1.32
N LYS A 82 5.24 -22.88 -0.23
CA LYS A 82 5.41 -24.34 -0.17
C LYS A 82 4.49 -25.04 -1.17
N ALA A 83 3.23 -24.61 -1.28
CA ALA A 83 2.28 -25.14 -2.25
C ALA A 83 2.73 -24.88 -3.70
N ALA A 84 3.36 -23.74 -3.96
CA ALA A 84 3.94 -23.41 -5.27
C ALA A 84 5.30 -24.08 -5.55
N GLY A 85 5.85 -24.87 -4.61
CA GLY A 85 7.17 -25.50 -4.76
C GLY A 85 8.36 -24.53 -4.68
N ILE A 86 8.17 -23.32 -4.16
CA ILE A 86 9.19 -22.27 -4.10
C ILE A 86 9.77 -22.20 -2.69
N SER A 87 11.11 -22.28 -2.58
CA SER A 87 11.76 -22.11 -1.29
C SER A 87 11.72 -20.65 -0.81
N ARG A 88 11.53 -20.45 0.50
CA ARG A 88 11.43 -19.11 1.11
C ARG A 88 12.64 -18.22 0.86
N LYS A 89 13.83 -18.81 0.70
CA LYS A 89 15.09 -18.08 0.49
C LYS A 89 15.28 -17.69 -0.96
N VAL A 90 14.78 -18.50 -1.89
CA VAL A 90 14.88 -18.26 -3.33
C VAL A 90 13.83 -17.26 -3.81
N ALA A 91 12.65 -17.25 -3.19
CA ALA A 91 11.55 -16.36 -3.57
C ALA A 91 11.95 -14.87 -3.70
N PRO A 92 12.62 -14.22 -2.72
CA PRO A 92 13.04 -12.83 -2.86
C PRO A 92 14.00 -12.57 -4.03
N THR A 93 14.88 -13.53 -4.34
CA THR A 93 15.87 -13.43 -5.43
C THR A 93 15.21 -13.41 -6.80
N ILE A 94 14.14 -14.19 -6.98
CA ILE A 94 13.34 -14.25 -8.21
C ILE A 94 12.38 -13.04 -8.31
N GLY A 95 12.18 -12.30 -7.22
CA GLY A 95 11.29 -11.15 -7.18
C GLY A 95 9.89 -11.50 -6.69
N ILE A 96 9.75 -12.45 -5.76
CA ILE A 96 8.51 -12.76 -5.05
C ILE A 96 8.63 -12.25 -3.62
N ALA A 97 7.71 -11.37 -3.20
CA ALA A 97 7.74 -10.81 -1.85
C ALA A 97 7.25 -11.85 -0.83
N VAL A 98 7.95 -12.01 0.29
CA VAL A 98 7.60 -12.98 1.35
C VAL A 98 7.15 -12.23 2.60
N ASP A 99 6.06 -12.67 3.22
CA ASP A 99 5.57 -12.15 4.49
C ASP A 99 5.27 -13.28 5.48
N HIS A 100 6.27 -13.61 6.31
CA HIS A 100 6.17 -14.66 7.32
C HIS A 100 5.17 -14.35 8.46
N ARG A 101 4.70 -13.11 8.58
CA ARG A 101 3.75 -12.70 9.62
C ARG A 101 2.30 -12.93 9.23
N ARG A 102 2.00 -13.03 7.93
CA ARG A 102 0.64 -13.25 7.47
C ARG A 102 0.26 -14.71 7.70
N LYS A 103 -0.84 -14.92 8.42
CA LYS A 103 -1.43 -16.23 8.64
C LYS A 103 -2.61 -16.42 7.70
N THR A 104 -2.76 -17.63 7.18
CA THR A 104 -3.93 -18.00 6.40
C THR A 104 -5.11 -18.20 7.38
N GLY A 105 -6.22 -17.49 7.17
CA GLY A 105 -7.44 -17.71 7.94
C GLY A 105 -8.20 -18.94 7.45
N GLN A 106 -9.04 -19.53 8.30
CA GLN A 106 -9.78 -20.79 8.09
C GLN A 106 -10.59 -20.89 6.78
N GLN A 107 -11.01 -19.76 6.19
CA GLN A 107 -11.67 -19.73 4.89
C GLN A 107 -10.65 -19.46 3.79
N ASN A 108 -10.04 -20.54 3.33
CA ASN A 108 -8.96 -20.50 2.36
C ASN A 108 -9.52 -20.59 0.92
N PRO A 109 -9.43 -19.55 0.07
CA PRO A 109 -9.72 -19.71 -1.35
C PRO A 109 -8.69 -20.63 -2.04
N PHE A 110 -7.46 -20.75 -1.51
CA PHE A 110 -6.46 -21.69 -2.04
C PHE A 110 -6.82 -23.17 -1.81
N ARG A 111 -7.64 -23.50 -0.79
CA ARG A 111 -8.07 -24.89 -0.55
C ARG A 111 -9.20 -25.33 -1.48
N LEU A 112 -9.90 -24.38 -2.10
CA LEU A 112 -11.01 -24.64 -3.02
C LEU A 112 -10.57 -24.71 -4.50
N MET A 113 -9.37 -24.22 -4.84
CA MET A 113 -8.89 -24.19 -6.23
C MET A 113 -8.06 -25.41 -6.67
N PHE A 114 -7.65 -26.28 -5.75
CA PHE A 114 -6.79 -27.44 -6.04
C PHE A 114 -7.32 -28.72 -5.38
N LYS A 115 -8.64 -28.82 -5.23
CA LYS A 115 -9.32 -29.98 -4.65
C LYS A 115 -10.20 -30.61 -5.72
N ASP A 116 -9.54 -31.10 -6.76
CA ASP A 116 -10.07 -32.11 -7.68
C ASP A 116 -9.57 -33.48 -7.20
#